data_AF-A0A8S0YK51-F1
#
_entry.id   AF-A0A8S0YK51-F1
#
_cell.length_a   1.000
_cell.length_b   1.000
_cell.length_c   1.000
_cell.angle_alpha   90.00
_cell.angle_beta   90.00
_cell.angle_gamma   90.00
#
_symmetry.space_group_name_H-M   'P 1'
#
loop_
_entity.id
_entity.type
_entity.pdbx_description
1 polymer ?
#
loop_
_entity_poly.entity_id
_entity_poly.type
_entity_poly.pdbx_seq_one_letter_code
_entity_poly.pdbx_strand_id
1 'polypeptide(L)'
;MRGKIRSLGITAVIMMLIVSFTACSFGNKSGQQNDNTKKTTQTSENTKGPKITEDADKTAQLKKEKPILNGKVYVQSNRAIATMVIKSGVSDKEAKDLAQKYANDLKKKYKNMQVSVMAVRDNKNIANITVK
;
A
#
# COMPACT_ATOMS: atom_id res chain seq x y z
N MET A 1 47.27 -25.57 -13.90
CA MET A 1 46.54 -26.50 -14.78
C MET A 1 46.51 -27.89 -14.16
N ARG A 2 45.34 -28.55 -14.23
CA ARG A 2 45.08 -29.99 -14.10
C ARG A 2 45.18 -30.68 -12.72
N GLY A 3 43.99 -31.01 -12.22
CA GLY A 3 43.71 -32.19 -11.36
C GLY A 3 42.20 -32.41 -11.32
N LYS A 4 41.61 -32.94 -12.40
CA LYS A 4 41.12 -34.33 -12.56
C LYS A 4 39.94 -34.70 -11.65
N ILE A 5 38.75 -34.60 -12.24
CA ILE A 5 37.44 -35.08 -11.77
C ILE A 5 37.38 -36.61 -11.93
N ARG A 6 36.97 -37.32 -10.86
CA ARG A 6 36.49 -38.72 -10.78
C ARG A 6 35.62 -38.78 -9.50
N SER A 7 34.47 -39.42 -9.37
CA SER A 7 33.79 -40.48 -10.11
C SER A 7 32.28 -40.48 -9.78
N LEU A 8 31.51 -41.02 -10.72
CA LEU A 8 30.22 -41.73 -10.63
C LEU A 8 29.49 -41.81 -9.27
N GLY A 9 28.20 -41.46 -9.32
CA GLY A 9 27.15 -41.87 -8.38
C GLY A 9 25.77 -41.70 -9.03
N ILE A 10 25.51 -42.43 -10.11
CA ILE A 10 24.15 -42.78 -10.59
C ILE A 10 23.50 -43.52 -9.38
N THR A 11 22.31 -43.20 -8.88
CA THR A 11 21.00 -43.68 -9.36
C THR A 11 19.91 -43.21 -8.39
N ALA A 12 18.74 -42.86 -8.94
CA ALA A 12 17.38 -43.10 -8.44
C ALA A 12 17.07 -42.97 -6.95
N VAL A 13 16.13 -42.08 -6.58
CA VAL A 13 14.78 -42.47 -6.15
C VAL A 13 13.84 -41.28 -6.37
N ILE A 14 13.09 -41.33 -7.48
CA ILE A 14 11.78 -40.70 -7.58
C ILE A 14 10.82 -41.64 -6.85
N MET A 15 10.24 -41.22 -5.73
CA MET A 15 9.05 -41.88 -5.18
C MET A 15 8.21 -40.87 -4.39
N MET A 16 7.43 -40.11 -5.17
CA MET A 16 5.98 -39.97 -5.02
C MET A 16 5.40 -40.31 -3.64
N LEU A 17 4.94 -39.30 -2.89
CA LEU A 17 3.91 -39.43 -1.86
C LEU A 17 3.01 -38.20 -1.89
N ILE A 18 2.09 -38.21 -2.85
CA ILE A 18 0.84 -37.47 -2.82
C ILE A 18 -0.09 -38.33 -1.96
N VAL A 19 -0.41 -37.88 -0.74
CA VAL A 19 -1.51 -38.46 0.04
C VAL A 19 -2.66 -37.48 0.02
N SER A 20 -3.74 -37.97 -0.54
CA SER A 20 -4.92 -37.27 -0.98
C SER A 20 -5.99 -37.19 0.11
N PHE A 21 -6.85 -36.18 -0.01
CA PHE A 21 -8.27 -36.12 0.41
C PHE A 21 -8.65 -36.53 1.84
N THR A 22 -8.88 -35.51 2.68
CA THR A 22 -10.11 -35.47 3.49
C THR A 22 -11.12 -34.55 2.83
N ALA A 23 -12.13 -35.19 2.24
CA ALA A 23 -13.39 -34.62 1.82
C ALA A 23 -14.34 -34.42 3.02
N CYS A 24 -15.49 -33.79 2.72
CA CYS A 24 -16.73 -33.64 3.50
C CYS A 24 -16.80 -32.37 4.39
N SER A 25 -17.89 -31.58 4.41
CA SER A 25 -19.23 -31.76 3.84
C SER A 25 -20.04 -30.45 3.87
N PHE A 26 -20.90 -30.22 2.85
CA PHE A 26 -22.21 -29.53 2.80
C PHE A 26 -22.63 -28.53 3.90
N GLY A 27 -23.26 -27.35 3.65
CA GLY A 27 -23.96 -26.78 2.48
C GLY A 27 -24.25 -25.27 2.74
N ASN A 28 -24.59 -24.42 1.76
CA ASN A 28 -25.90 -24.32 1.14
C ASN A 28 -25.81 -23.55 -0.21
N LYS A 29 -26.59 -23.97 -1.20
CA LYS A 29 -26.71 -23.37 -2.54
C LYS A 29 -27.74 -22.25 -2.54
N SER A 30 -27.43 -21.13 -3.20
CA SER A 30 -28.32 -20.26 -4.01
C SER A 30 -27.68 -18.86 -4.03
N GLY A 31 -27.37 -18.21 -5.14
CA GLY A 31 -27.56 -18.49 -6.55
C GLY A 31 -26.99 -17.30 -7.34
N GLN A 32 -26.63 -17.58 -8.58
CA GLN A 32 -26.59 -16.61 -9.69
C GLN A 32 -25.41 -15.62 -9.75
N GLN A 33 -24.36 -16.10 -10.42
CA GLN A 33 -23.46 -15.32 -11.27
C GLN A 33 -24.27 -14.48 -12.28
N ASN A 34 -23.97 -13.20 -12.37
CA ASN A 34 -24.24 -12.39 -13.54
C ASN A 34 -23.06 -11.44 -13.76
N ASP A 35 -22.42 -11.58 -14.91
CA ASP A 35 -21.42 -10.67 -15.45
C ASP A 35 -22.03 -9.28 -15.65
N ASN A 36 -21.50 -8.26 -14.94
CA ASN A 36 -21.32 -6.94 -15.54
C ASN A 36 -20.43 -6.04 -14.67
N THR A 37 -19.42 -5.47 -15.31
CA THR A 37 -18.63 -4.31 -14.91
C THR A 37 -19.45 -3.25 -14.16
N LYS A 38 -19.28 -3.14 -12.84
CA LYS A 38 -19.60 -1.91 -12.10
C LYS A 38 -18.93 -1.88 -10.72
N LYS A 39 -17.88 -1.06 -10.61
CA LYS A 39 -17.45 -0.30 -9.43
C LYS A 39 -18.09 -0.74 -8.09
N THR A 40 -17.46 -1.69 -7.41
CA THR A 40 -17.89 -2.12 -6.07
C THR A 40 -17.55 -1.05 -5.04
N THR A 41 -18.51 -0.17 -4.79
CA THR A 41 -18.69 0.48 -3.50
C THR A 41 -19.05 -0.60 -2.49
N GLN A 42 -18.08 -1.07 -1.70
CA GLN A 42 -18.33 -1.88 -0.52
C GLN A 42 -18.84 -0.96 0.60
N THR A 43 -20.16 -0.95 0.77
CA THR A 43 -20.80 -0.57 2.04
C THR A 43 -20.80 -1.84 2.91
N SER A 44 -19.98 -1.85 3.95
CA SER A 44 -20.09 -2.77 5.09
C SER A 44 -20.49 -1.98 6.34
N GLU A 45 -21.28 -2.65 7.16
CA GLU A 45 -22.06 -2.13 8.27
C GLU A 45 -21.24 -1.48 9.40
N ASN A 46 -21.71 -0.31 9.81
CA ASN A 46 -21.85 0.17 11.18
C ASN A 46 -20.78 -0.22 12.23
N THR A 47 -19.59 0.33 12.07
CA THR A 47 -18.86 0.95 13.18
C THR A 47 -18.68 2.40 12.77
N LYS A 48 -19.31 3.39 13.41
CA LYS A 48 -19.12 4.82 13.09
C LYS A 48 -17.71 5.26 13.52
N GLY A 49 -16.69 4.71 12.87
CA GLY A 49 -15.36 5.28 12.86
C GLY A 49 -15.41 6.69 12.27
N PRO A 50 -14.41 7.53 12.57
CA PRO A 50 -14.36 8.89 12.05
C PRO A 50 -14.45 8.88 10.51
N LYS A 51 -15.34 9.71 9.96
CA LYS A 51 -15.54 9.83 8.51
C LYS A 51 -14.24 10.26 7.84
N ILE A 52 -13.72 9.42 6.95
CA ILE A 52 -12.55 9.72 6.13
C ILE A 52 -13.04 10.32 4.81
N THR A 53 -12.58 11.53 4.49
CA THR A 53 -12.89 12.20 3.21
C THR A 53 -11.60 12.36 2.41
N GLU A 54 -11.49 11.71 1.26
CA GLU A 54 -10.34 11.89 0.37
C GLU A 54 -10.36 13.25 -0.33
N ASP A 55 -9.18 13.86 -0.47
CA ASP A 55 -8.96 15.02 -1.33
C ASP A 55 -8.42 14.51 -2.67
N ALA A 56 -9.31 14.27 -3.63
CA ALA A 56 -8.97 13.69 -4.92
C ALA A 56 -7.98 14.57 -5.70
N ASP A 57 -8.13 15.89 -5.65
CA ASP A 57 -7.27 16.83 -6.37
C ASP A 57 -5.86 16.84 -5.80
N LYS A 58 -5.72 16.92 -4.47
CA LYS A 58 -4.39 16.86 -3.84
C LYS A 58 -3.76 15.48 -3.94
N THR A 59 -4.56 14.42 -3.93
CA THR A 59 -4.08 13.05 -4.17
C THR A 59 -3.56 12.89 -5.60
N ALA A 60 -4.27 13.42 -6.60
CA ALA A 60 -3.83 13.39 -7.98
C ALA A 60 -2.56 14.24 -8.20
N GLN A 61 -2.44 15.40 -7.55
CA GLN A 61 -1.23 16.21 -7.55
C GLN A 61 -0.04 15.44 -6.96
N LEU A 62 -0.23 14.81 -5.79
CA LEU A 62 0.79 14.02 -5.12
C LEU A 62 1.33 12.88 -5.99
N LYS A 63 0.42 12.12 -6.65
CA LYS A 63 0.80 10.99 -7.50
C LYS A 63 1.58 11.38 -8.76
N LYS A 64 1.56 12.66 -9.15
CA LYS A 64 2.32 13.17 -10.31
C LYS A 64 3.76 13.56 -9.95
N GLU A 65 4.08 13.68 -8.66
CA GLU A 65 5.44 14.00 -8.22
C GLU A 65 6.39 12.86 -8.59
N LYS A 66 7.46 13.17 -9.32
CA LYS A 66 8.46 12.19 -9.78
C LYS A 66 8.97 11.24 -8.69
N PRO A 67 9.32 11.69 -7.47
CA PRO A 67 9.83 10.82 -6.41
C PRO A 67 8.76 9.94 -5.74
N ILE A 68 7.47 10.12 -6.05
CA ILE A 68 6.36 9.36 -5.44
C ILE A 68 6.05 8.09 -6.23
N LEU A 69 5.99 6.96 -5.55
CA LEU A 69 5.49 5.69 -6.07
C LEU A 69 3.97 5.61 -5.92
N ASN A 70 3.44 6.00 -4.75
CA ASN A 70 2.01 6.05 -4.47
C ASN A 70 1.74 7.04 -3.32
N GLY A 71 0.49 7.42 -3.12
CA GLY A 71 0.12 8.26 -2.00
C GLY A 71 -1.35 8.61 -1.97
N LYS A 72 -1.76 9.25 -0.87
CA LYS A 72 -3.13 9.69 -0.63
C LYS A 72 -3.15 10.92 0.25
N VAL A 73 -4.07 11.84 -0.04
CA VAL A 73 -4.41 12.98 0.80
C VAL A 73 -5.87 12.84 1.25
N TYR A 74 -6.12 12.94 2.55
CA TYR A 74 -7.45 12.79 3.11
C TYR A 74 -7.62 13.61 4.39
N VAL A 75 -8.87 13.86 4.76
CA VAL A 75 -9.26 14.51 6.00
C VAL A 75 -9.94 13.48 6.89
N GLN A 76 -9.49 13.40 8.14
CA GLN A 76 -10.05 12.54 9.18
C GLN A 76 -9.94 13.27 10.52
N SER A 77 -11.02 13.28 11.31
CA SER A 77 -11.02 13.85 12.68
C SER A 77 -10.42 15.26 12.78
N ASN A 78 -10.83 16.18 11.88
CA ASN A 78 -10.31 17.56 11.81
C ASN A 78 -8.79 17.68 11.57
N ARG A 79 -8.19 16.66 10.94
CA ARG A 79 -6.80 16.64 10.49
C ARG A 79 -6.74 16.37 8.99
N ALA A 80 -5.96 17.18 8.27
CA ALA A 80 -5.59 16.88 6.89
C ALA A 80 -4.30 16.03 6.90
N ILE A 81 -4.32 14.89 6.22
CA ILE A 81 -3.25 13.90 6.26
C ILE A 81 -2.79 13.61 4.83
N ALA A 82 -1.50 13.68 4.58
CA ALA A 82 -0.88 13.14 3.37
C ALA A 82 0.02 11.95 3.72
N THR A 83 -0.18 10.84 3.03
CA THR A 83 0.71 9.67 3.08
C THR A 83 1.40 9.52 1.74
N MET A 84 2.73 9.45 1.78
CA MET A 84 3.60 9.40 0.62
C MET A 84 4.41 8.11 0.66
N VAL A 85 4.32 7.30 -0.38
CA VAL A 85 5.23 6.18 -0.63
C VAL A 85 6.28 6.67 -1.61
N ILE A 86 7.52 6.79 -1.15
CA ILE A 86 8.64 7.30 -1.93
C ILE A 86 9.25 6.16 -2.74
N LYS A 87 9.67 6.44 -3.99
CA LYS A 87 10.42 5.48 -4.81
C LYS A 87 11.77 5.16 -4.17
N SER A 88 12.23 3.92 -4.32
CA SER A 88 13.59 3.53 -3.95
C SER A 88 14.61 4.37 -4.75
N GLY A 89 15.74 4.70 -4.13
CA GLY A 89 16.80 5.53 -4.73
C GLY A 89 16.63 7.05 -4.58
N VAL A 90 15.46 7.54 -4.19
CA VAL A 90 15.26 8.95 -3.79
C VAL A 90 16.00 9.19 -2.48
N SER A 91 16.72 10.32 -2.34
CA SER A 91 17.46 10.64 -1.12
C SER A 91 16.54 11.00 0.06
N ASP A 92 17.01 10.81 1.29
CA ASP A 92 16.26 11.21 2.49
C ASP A 92 15.99 12.71 2.54
N LYS A 93 16.96 13.51 2.08
CA LYS A 93 16.81 14.95 2.00
C LYS A 93 15.67 15.33 1.06
N GLU A 94 15.66 14.79 -0.16
CA GLU A 94 14.62 15.05 -1.14
C GLU A 94 13.23 14.62 -0.63
N ALA A 95 13.14 13.44 0.00
CA ALA A 95 11.89 12.96 0.60
C ALA A 95 11.38 13.88 1.72
N LYS A 96 12.28 14.35 2.60
CA LYS A 96 11.94 15.28 3.69
C LYS A 96 11.53 16.65 3.15
N ASP A 97 12.24 17.18 2.17
CA ASP A 97 11.93 18.46 1.53
C ASP A 97 10.56 18.40 0.85
N LEU A 98 10.25 17.30 0.16
CA LEU A 98 8.93 17.08 -0.45
C LEU A 98 7.83 16.99 0.61
N ALA A 99 8.05 16.24 1.69
CA ALA A 99 7.09 16.14 2.78
C ALA A 99 6.81 17.51 3.41
N GLN A 100 7.85 18.34 3.60
CA GLN A 100 7.71 19.69 4.13
C GLN A 100 6.95 20.62 3.17
N LYS A 101 7.23 20.55 1.86
CA LYS A 101 6.49 21.28 0.82
C LYS A 101 4.99 21.00 0.92
N TYR A 102 4.62 19.72 0.97
CA TYR A 102 3.20 19.32 1.07
C TYR A 102 2.59 19.70 2.42
N ALA A 103 3.33 19.63 3.52
CA ALA A 103 2.81 20.08 4.82
C ALA A 103 2.41 21.56 4.77
N ASN A 104 3.27 22.40 4.18
CA ASN A 104 3.01 23.83 4.01
C ASN A 104 1.83 24.10 3.07
N ASP A 105 1.78 23.39 1.93
CA ASP A 105 0.72 23.59 0.94
C ASP A 105 -0.65 23.11 1.43
N LEU A 106 -0.69 22.01 2.18
CA LEU A 106 -1.91 21.56 2.84
C LEU A 106 -2.32 22.52 3.94
N LYS A 107 -1.38 23.13 4.69
CA LYS A 107 -1.73 24.12 5.71
C LYS A 107 -2.39 25.36 5.12
N LYS A 108 -1.99 25.77 3.91
CA LYS A 108 -2.66 26.87 3.18
C LYS A 108 -4.11 26.53 2.81
N LYS A 109 -4.38 25.28 2.40
CA LYS A 109 -5.73 24.79 2.03
C LYS A 109 -6.61 24.55 3.27
N TYR A 110 -6.03 23.97 4.32
CA TYR A 110 -6.71 23.53 5.53
C TYR A 110 -6.30 24.37 6.75
N LYS A 111 -6.54 25.68 6.69
CA LYS A 111 -6.03 26.67 7.66
C LYS A 111 -6.36 26.34 9.11
N ASN A 112 -7.57 25.85 9.37
CA ASN A 112 -8.08 25.58 10.72
C ASN A 112 -7.89 24.12 11.17
N MET A 113 -7.17 23.31 10.38
CA MET A 113 -6.90 21.92 10.70
C MET A 113 -5.42 21.74 11.01
N GLN A 114 -5.15 20.74 11.84
CA GLN A 114 -3.80 20.19 11.92
C GLN A 114 -3.49 19.46 10.61
N VAL A 115 -2.26 19.62 10.13
CA VAL A 115 -1.76 18.91 8.96
C VAL A 115 -0.73 17.88 9.42
N SER A 116 -0.81 16.66 8.89
CA SER A 116 0.19 15.62 9.09
C SER A 116 0.64 15.05 7.76
N VAL A 117 1.96 14.94 7.55
CA VAL A 117 2.55 14.37 6.35
C VAL A 117 3.51 13.26 6.74
N MET A 118 3.27 12.08 6.20
CA MET A 118 4.11 10.91 6.40
C MET A 118 4.74 10.47 5.09
N ALA A 119 6.06 10.37 5.05
CA ALA A 119 6.81 9.80 3.94
C ALA A 119 7.42 8.45 4.36
N VAL A 120 7.14 7.41 3.57
CA VAL A 120 7.60 6.03 3.81
C VAL A 120 8.38 5.56 2.59
N ARG A 121 9.52 4.92 2.82
CA ARG A 121 10.32 4.24 1.78
C ARG A 121 10.81 2.93 2.36
N ASP A 122 10.70 1.82 1.62
CA ASP A 122 11.17 0.50 2.05
C ASP A 122 10.67 0.11 3.46
N ASN A 123 9.38 0.36 3.73
CA ASN A 123 8.71 0.16 5.03
C ASN A 123 9.27 0.97 6.21
N LYS A 124 10.12 1.97 5.96
CA LYS A 124 10.67 2.87 6.97
C LYS A 124 10.06 4.25 6.85
N ASN A 125 9.75 4.86 8.00
CA ASN A 125 9.36 6.26 8.06
C ASN A 125 10.59 7.14 7.80
N ILE A 126 10.56 7.90 6.70
CA ILE A 126 11.63 8.83 6.32
C ILE A 126 11.32 10.24 6.84
N ALA A 127 10.04 10.59 6.91
CA ALA A 127 9.56 11.84 7.49
C ALA A 127 8.17 11.66 8.14
N ASN A 128 7.98 12.34 9.27
CA ASN A 128 6.70 12.50 9.94
C ASN A 128 6.58 13.96 10.40
N ILE A 129 5.89 14.78 9.63
CA ILE A 129 5.77 16.21 9.85
C ILE A 129 4.36 16.50 10.34
N THR A 130 4.25 17.31 11.40
CA THR A 130 2.96 17.82 11.88
C THR A 130 3.02 19.34 11.97
N VAL A 131 2.04 20.02 11.37
CA VAL A 131 1.86 21.47 11.43
C VAL A 131 0.52 21.74 12.09
N LYS A 132 0.52 22.54 13.17
CA LYS A 132 -0.70 22.89 13.91
C LYS A 132 -1.41 24.06 13.25
#